data_AF-A0A5Q2QFQ4-F1
#
_entry.id   AF-A0A5Q2QFQ4-F1
#
_cell.length_a   1.000
_cell.length_b   1.000
_cell.length_c   1.000
_cell.angle_alpha   90.00
_cell.angle_beta   90.00
_cell.angle_gamma   90.00
#
_symmetry.space_group_name_H-M   'P 1'
#
loop_
_entity.id
_entity.type
_entity.pdbx_description
1 polymer ?
#
loop_
_entity_poly.entity_id
_entity_poly.type
_entity_poly.pdbx_seq_one_letter_code
_entity_poly.pdbx_strand_id
1 'polypeptide(L)'
;MNPITLLAVGVLIFLLTRTPLWAKFKTQLLLIGGGLVIFWLVATGKLHALFAVIAAAIPMGQRLWSVVRMWPAVRQMAEKLTGAKPTANTGVADGPMTRAKAAQILGIDESADPKTVRDAHRRLIAKLHPDKGGSDYMAGLLNQARDTMNG
;
A
#
# COMPACT_ATOMS: atom_id res chain seq x y z
N MET A 1 30.09 18.82 -37.60
CA MET A 1 28.79 18.91 -36.90
C MET A 1 29.08 19.37 -35.49
N ASN A 2 28.55 20.51 -35.06
CA ASN A 2 29.01 21.14 -33.82
C ASN A 2 28.40 20.43 -32.60
N PRO A 3 29.17 20.12 -31.54
CA PRO A 3 28.65 19.42 -30.36
C PRO A 3 27.53 20.22 -29.67
N ILE A 4 27.59 21.54 -29.77
CA ILE A 4 26.59 22.48 -29.27
C ILE A 4 25.24 22.30 -30.00
N THR A 5 25.24 22.03 -31.30
CA THR A 5 23.99 21.83 -32.05
C THR A 5 23.32 20.51 -31.69
N LEU A 6 24.09 19.46 -31.40
CA LEU A 6 23.54 18.17 -30.94
C LEU A 6 22.91 18.30 -29.54
N LEU A 7 23.56 19.02 -28.63
CA LEU A 7 23.00 19.31 -27.30
C LEU A 7 21.74 20.16 -27.39
N ALA A 8 21.75 21.22 -28.21
CA ALA A 8 20.59 22.07 -28.40
C ALA A 8 19.37 21.31 -28.97
N VAL A 9 19.59 20.43 -29.95
CA VAL A 9 18.53 19.57 -30.51
C VAL A 9 18.04 18.55 -29.48
N GLY A 10 18.94 17.93 -28.71
CA GLY A 10 18.57 16.99 -27.65
C GLY A 10 17.74 17.63 -26.54
N VAL A 11 18.13 18.83 -26.10
CA VAL A 11 17.37 19.61 -25.10
C VAL A 11 16.02 20.06 -25.67
N LEU A 12 15.97 20.50 -26.93
CA LEU A 12 14.72 20.88 -27.57
C LEU A 12 13.74 19.71 -27.69
N ILE A 13 14.22 18.52 -28.08
CA ILE A 13 13.42 17.28 -28.11
C ILE A 13 12.95 16.91 -26.70
N PHE A 14 13.85 16.98 -25.71
CA PHE A 14 13.51 16.70 -24.31
C PHE A 14 12.44 17.66 -23.76
N LEU A 15 12.54 18.95 -24.07
CA LEU A 15 11.55 19.95 -23.69
C LEU A 15 10.23 19.73 -24.43
N LEU A 16 10.25 19.39 -25.72
CA LEU A 16 9.04 19.08 -26.50
C LEU A 16 8.29 17.87 -25.94
N THR A 17 9.01 16.80 -25.59
CA THR A 17 8.42 15.57 -25.01
C THR A 17 7.91 15.77 -23.58
N ARG A 18 8.37 16.81 -22.88
CA ARG A 18 7.92 17.24 -21.55
C ARG A 18 6.64 18.09 -21.57
N THR A 19 6.21 18.58 -22.73
CA THR A 19 4.97 19.38 -22.82
C THR A 19 3.70 18.51 -22.86
N PRO A 20 2.59 18.96 -22.26
CA PRO A 20 1.32 18.23 -22.30
C PRO A 20 0.70 18.15 -23.71
N LEU A 21 1.19 18.95 -24.67
CA LEU A 21 0.82 18.87 -26.08
C LEU A 21 1.20 17.52 -26.70
N TRP A 22 2.39 17.00 -26.35
CA TRP A 22 2.85 15.69 -26.86
C TRP A 22 2.05 14.53 -26.28
N ALA A 23 1.59 14.65 -25.03
CA ALA A 23 0.67 13.67 -24.42
C ALA A 23 -0.68 13.63 -25.15
N LYS A 24 -1.28 14.80 -25.43
CA LYS A 24 -2.54 14.90 -26.19
C LYS A 24 -2.39 14.36 -27.62
N PHE A 25 -1.30 14.69 -28.31
CA PHE A 25 -1.00 14.16 -29.65
C PHE A 25 -0.81 12.64 -29.64
N LYS A 26 -0.09 12.08 -28.66
CA LYS A 26 0.06 10.63 -28.50
C LYS A 26 -1.28 9.94 -28.25
N THR A 27 -2.11 10.48 -27.37
CA THR A 27 -3.44 9.93 -27.10
C THR A 27 -4.32 10.00 -28.35
N GLN A 28 -4.32 11.11 -29.08
CA GLN A 28 -5.08 11.22 -30.33
C GLN A 28 -4.57 10.26 -31.42
N LEU A 29 -3.26 10.10 -31.58
CA LEU A 29 -2.69 9.11 -32.51
C LEU A 29 -3.08 7.68 -32.14
N LEU A 30 -3.05 7.34 -30.84
CA LEU A 30 -3.48 6.04 -30.34
C LEU A 30 -4.97 5.80 -30.58
N LEU A 31 -5.82 6.82 -30.38
CA LEU A 31 -7.26 6.73 -30.63
C LEU A 31 -7.58 6.59 -32.12
N ILE A 32 -6.92 7.36 -32.99
CA ILE A 32 -7.10 7.29 -34.45
C ILE A 32 -6.57 5.94 -34.97
N GLY A 33 -5.38 5.53 -34.55
CA GLY A 33 -4.79 4.24 -34.92
C GLY A 33 -5.62 3.07 -34.42
N GLY A 34 -6.06 3.10 -33.16
CA GLY A 34 -6.99 2.11 -32.61
C GLY A 34 -8.32 2.07 -33.36
N GLY A 35 -8.88 3.23 -33.70
CA GLY A 35 -10.10 3.35 -34.49
C GLY A 35 -9.96 2.77 -35.90
N LEU A 36 -8.84 3.03 -36.58
CA LEU A 36 -8.54 2.44 -37.91
C LEU A 36 -8.36 0.92 -37.86
N VAL A 37 -7.71 0.40 -36.81
CA VAL A 37 -7.58 -1.05 -36.58
C VAL A 37 -8.96 -1.68 -36.36
N ILE A 38 -9.80 -1.06 -35.51
CA ILE A 38 -11.16 -1.53 -35.27
C ILE A 38 -11.97 -1.48 -36.59
N PHE A 39 -11.92 -0.38 -37.33
CA PHE A 39 -12.58 -0.23 -38.63
C PHE A 39 -12.12 -1.30 -39.64
N TRP A 40 -10.83 -1.60 -39.69
CA TRP A 40 -10.28 -2.66 -40.54
C TRP A 40 -10.76 -4.06 -40.13
N LEU A 41 -10.85 -4.33 -38.82
CA LEU A 41 -11.44 -5.58 -38.31
C LEU A 41 -12.94 -5.70 -38.63
N VAL A 42 -13.67 -4.58 -38.61
CA VAL A 42 -15.09 -4.53 -39.00
C VAL A 42 -15.24 -4.80 -40.50
N ALA A 43 -14.47 -4.09 -41.33
CA ALA A 43 -14.52 -4.19 -42.79
C ALA A 43 -14.15 -5.58 -43.32
N THR A 44 -13.27 -6.31 -42.62
CA THR A 44 -12.88 -7.69 -42.97
C THR A 44 -13.83 -8.77 -42.44
N GLY A 45 -14.94 -8.40 -41.78
CA GLY A 45 -15.94 -9.33 -41.26
C GLY A 45 -15.53 -10.04 -39.96
N LYS A 46 -14.39 -9.68 -39.36
CA LYS A 46 -13.87 -10.26 -38.11
C LYS A 46 -14.46 -9.65 -36.84
N LEU A 47 -15.53 -8.88 -36.96
CA LEU A 47 -16.20 -8.21 -35.84
C LEU A 47 -16.60 -9.19 -34.72
N HIS A 48 -17.06 -10.38 -35.09
CA HIS A 48 -17.43 -11.44 -34.14
C HIS A 48 -16.24 -11.96 -33.34
N ALA A 49 -15.03 -11.96 -33.92
CA ALA A 49 -13.82 -12.35 -33.20
C ALA A 49 -13.45 -11.30 -32.12
N LEU A 50 -13.74 -10.02 -32.37
CA LEU A 50 -13.55 -8.97 -31.36
C LEU A 50 -14.51 -9.17 -30.18
N PHE A 51 -15.78 -9.47 -30.44
CA PHE A 51 -16.75 -9.81 -29.40
C PHE A 51 -16.36 -11.08 -28.62
N ALA A 52 -15.83 -12.10 -29.29
CA ALA A 52 -15.34 -13.31 -28.64
C ALA A 52 -14.15 -13.03 -27.72
N VAL A 53 -13.20 -12.17 -28.13
CA VAL A 53 -12.06 -11.77 -27.31
C VAL A 53 -12.51 -10.98 -26.09
N ILE A 54 -13.43 -10.03 -26.25
CA ILE A 54 -13.99 -9.25 -25.13
C ILE A 54 -14.76 -10.17 -24.17
N ALA A 55 -15.61 -11.06 -24.69
CA ALA A 55 -16.36 -12.01 -23.88
C ALA A 55 -15.45 -12.97 -23.10
N ALA A 56 -14.35 -13.43 -23.70
CA ALA A 56 -13.35 -14.27 -23.03
C ALA A 56 -12.52 -13.51 -21.99
N ALA A 57 -12.31 -12.20 -22.18
CA ALA A 57 -11.55 -11.36 -21.25
C ALA A 57 -12.29 -11.08 -19.94
N ILE A 58 -13.64 -11.05 -19.96
CA ILE A 58 -14.47 -10.78 -18.77
C ILE A 58 -14.22 -11.79 -17.63
N PRO A 59 -14.36 -13.12 -17.82
CA PRO A 59 -14.12 -14.08 -16.74
C PRO A 59 -12.64 -14.14 -16.34
N MET A 60 -11.72 -13.84 -17.25
CA MET A 60 -10.28 -13.79 -16.95
C MET A 60 -9.95 -12.60 -16.03
N GLY A 61 -10.56 -11.44 -16.26
CA GLY A 61 -10.45 -10.27 -15.38
C GLY A 61 -11.08 -10.51 -14.01
N GLN A 62 -12.22 -11.21 -13.96
CA GLN A 62 -12.85 -11.61 -12.69
C GLN A 62 -11.94 -12.56 -11.87
N ARG A 63 -11.25 -13.49 -12.54
CA ARG A 63 -10.24 -14.36 -11.89
C ARG A 63 -9.07 -13.54 -11.34
N LEU A 64 -8.57 -12.57 -12.10
CA LEU A 64 -7.50 -11.70 -11.64
C LEU A 64 -7.93 -10.89 -10.40
N TRP A 65 -9.17 -10.38 -10.37
CA TRP A 65 -9.72 -9.72 -9.20
C TRP A 65 -9.79 -10.64 -7.97
N SER A 66 -10.18 -11.91 -8.17
CA SER A 66 -10.25 -12.89 -7.08
C SER A 66 -8.88 -13.22 -6.47
N VAL A 67 -7.83 -13.31 -7.30
CA VAL A 67 -6.45 -13.53 -6.87
C VAL A 67 -5.89 -12.30 -6.15
N VAL A 68 -6.16 -11.10 -6.67
CA VAL A 68 -5.78 -9.84 -5.99
C VAL A 68 -6.49 -9.72 -4.65
N ARG A 69 -7.74 -10.17 -4.51
CA ARG A 69 -8.46 -10.20 -3.23
C ARG A 69 -7.85 -11.20 -2.23
N MET A 70 -7.20 -12.26 -2.69
CA MET A 70 -6.50 -13.25 -1.85
C MET A 70 -5.10 -12.79 -1.42
N TRP A 71 -4.58 -11.68 -1.96
CA TRP A 71 -3.27 -11.13 -1.63
C TRP A 71 -2.99 -10.98 -0.11
N PRO A 72 -3.90 -10.44 0.73
CA PRO A 72 -3.66 -10.36 2.17
C PRO A 72 -3.58 -11.73 2.86
N ALA A 73 -4.34 -12.73 2.40
CA ALA A 73 -4.29 -14.09 2.97
C ALA A 73 -2.97 -14.80 2.62
N VAL A 74 -2.49 -14.61 1.39
CA VAL A 74 -1.17 -15.13 0.96
C VAL A 74 -0.05 -14.48 1.76
N ARG A 75 -0.14 -13.17 2.03
CA ARG A 75 0.83 -12.47 2.89
C ARG A 75 0.85 -13.02 4.31
N GLN A 76 -0.30 -13.21 4.93
CA GLN A 76 -0.39 -13.80 6.28
C GLN A 76 0.19 -15.22 6.35
N MET A 77 0.01 -16.02 5.29
CA MET A 77 0.59 -17.37 5.25
C MET A 77 2.10 -17.33 4.98
N ALA A 78 2.56 -16.44 4.11
CA ALA A 78 3.98 -16.23 3.86
C ALA A 78 4.70 -15.73 5.13
N GLU A 79 4.10 -14.83 5.91
CA GLU A 79 4.64 -14.35 7.19
C GLU A 79 4.77 -15.49 8.22
N LYS A 80 3.79 -16.40 8.27
CA LYS A 80 3.84 -17.60 9.14
C LYS A 80 4.93 -18.58 8.73
N LEU A 81 5.18 -18.75 7.43
CA LEU A 81 6.19 -19.68 6.90
C LEU A 81 7.60 -19.11 6.91
N THR A 82 7.74 -17.80 6.71
CA THR A 82 9.06 -17.13 6.69
C THR A 82 9.56 -16.79 8.09
N GLY A 83 8.73 -16.96 9.13
CA GLY A 83 9.10 -16.62 10.51
C GLY A 83 9.55 -15.15 10.66
N ALA A 84 9.22 -14.30 9.68
CA ALA A 84 9.62 -12.91 9.64
C ALA A 84 8.76 -12.13 10.63
N LYS A 85 9.12 -12.23 11.91
CA LYS A 85 8.86 -11.17 12.88
C LYS A 85 9.37 -9.89 12.22
N PRO A 86 8.55 -8.85 11.99
CA PRO A 86 9.07 -7.55 11.63
C PRO A 86 9.86 -7.10 12.85
N THR A 87 11.18 -7.27 12.82
CA THR A 87 12.13 -6.57 13.68
C THR A 87 12.15 -5.12 13.22
N ALA A 88 11.03 -4.43 13.42
CA ALA A 88 11.03 -3.00 13.58
C ALA A 88 11.78 -2.74 14.89
N ASN A 89 13.06 -2.36 14.74
CA ASN A 89 13.92 -1.86 15.80
C ASN A 89 13.20 -0.78 16.61
N THR A 90 12.52 -1.19 17.67
CA THR A 90 12.15 -0.36 18.80
C THR A 90 12.50 -1.21 20.00
N GLY A 91 13.52 -0.81 20.78
CA GLY A 91 14.10 -1.56 21.91
C GLY A 91 13.14 -1.83 23.09
N VAL A 92 11.84 -1.91 22.82
CA VAL A 92 10.75 -2.13 23.77
C VAL A 92 10.09 -3.51 23.52
N ALA A 93 10.47 -4.30 22.52
CA ALA A 93 9.69 -5.51 22.14
C ALA A 93 10.23 -6.87 22.62
N ASP A 94 11.53 -7.04 22.90
CA ASP A 94 12.12 -8.41 22.95
C ASP A 94 12.43 -8.97 24.36
N GLY A 95 11.76 -8.46 25.40
CA GLY A 95 11.90 -9.00 26.77
C GLY A 95 10.58 -9.00 27.55
N PRO A 96 10.47 -9.82 28.61
CA PRO A 96 9.28 -9.91 29.46
C PRO A 96 8.85 -8.51 29.94
N MET A 97 7.55 -8.29 30.05
CA MET A 97 7.00 -6.99 30.46
C MET A 97 7.33 -6.73 31.94
N THR A 98 8.31 -5.86 32.19
CA THR A 98 8.66 -5.41 33.55
C THR A 98 7.85 -4.20 33.95
N ARG A 99 7.70 -3.95 35.26
CA ARG A 99 6.95 -2.81 35.79
C ARG A 99 7.52 -1.46 35.34
N ALA A 100 8.84 -1.28 35.41
CA ALA A 100 9.53 -0.11 34.85
C ALA A 100 9.24 0.14 33.35
N LYS A 101 9.24 -0.93 32.54
CA LYS A 101 8.94 -0.85 31.10
C LYS A 101 7.47 -0.54 30.85
N ALA A 102 6.57 -1.13 31.63
CA ALA A 102 5.14 -0.85 31.57
C ALA A 102 4.83 0.62 31.90
N ALA A 103 5.48 1.17 32.94
CA ALA A 103 5.40 2.58 33.30
C ALA A 103 5.89 3.49 32.17
N GLN A 104 7.02 3.14 31.52
CA GLN A 104 7.54 3.86 30.37
C GLN A 104 6.59 3.83 29.16
N ILE A 105 5.98 2.68 28.85
CA ILE A 105 5.00 2.52 27.76
C ILE A 105 3.75 3.37 28.01
N LEU A 106 3.27 3.44 29.25
CA LEU A 106 2.12 4.25 29.63
C LEU A 106 2.47 5.75 29.81
N GLY A 107 3.76 6.08 29.90
CA GLY A 107 4.25 7.44 30.14
C GLY A 107 3.91 7.95 31.55
N ILE A 108 4.02 7.08 32.55
CA ILE A 108 3.74 7.36 33.96
C ILE A 108 4.90 6.91 34.85
N ASP A 109 4.86 7.29 36.12
CA ASP A 109 5.84 6.84 37.11
C ASP A 109 5.62 5.35 37.50
N GLU A 110 6.68 4.64 37.87
CA GLU A 110 6.61 3.22 38.27
C GLU A 110 5.81 3.02 39.58
N SER A 111 5.76 4.05 40.42
CA SER A 111 4.99 4.12 41.65
C SER A 111 3.58 4.71 41.48
N ALA A 112 3.15 4.96 40.23
CA ALA A 112 1.84 5.54 39.95
C ALA A 112 0.68 4.70 40.51
N ASP A 113 -0.35 5.38 40.98
CA ASP A 113 -1.53 4.74 41.54
C ASP A 113 -2.39 4.03 40.45
N PRO A 114 -3.23 3.05 40.81
CA PRO A 114 -4.04 2.30 39.85
C PRO A 114 -5.06 3.13 39.06
N LYS A 115 -5.47 4.31 39.54
CA LYS A 115 -6.35 5.23 38.82
C LYS A 115 -5.56 5.92 37.70
N THR A 116 -4.36 6.41 38.00
CA THR A 116 -3.43 7.01 37.04
C THR A 116 -3.07 6.03 35.92
N VAL A 117 -2.84 4.76 36.25
CA VAL A 117 -2.61 3.68 35.26
C VAL A 117 -3.79 3.53 34.29
N ARG A 118 -5.02 3.48 34.82
CA ARG A 118 -6.25 3.34 34.01
C ARG A 118 -6.51 4.55 33.11
N ASP A 119 -6.28 5.75 33.63
CA ASP A 119 -6.49 6.99 32.87
C ASP A 119 -5.47 7.13 31.73
N ALA A 120 -4.20 6.80 31.98
CA ALA A 120 -3.15 6.77 30.96
C ALA A 120 -3.46 5.73 29.86
N HIS A 121 -3.86 4.52 30.24
CA HIS A 121 -4.26 3.46 29.30
C HIS A 121 -5.44 3.89 28.42
N ARG A 122 -6.51 4.44 29.02
CA ARG A 122 -7.69 4.91 28.28
C ARG A 122 -7.33 5.99 27.26
N ARG A 123 -6.48 6.95 27.65
CA ARG A 123 -6.01 8.03 26.76
C ARG A 123 -5.20 7.48 25.58
N LEU A 124 -4.34 6.50 25.80
CA LEU A 124 -3.49 5.92 24.77
C LEU A 124 -4.28 5.02 23.81
N ILE A 125 -5.16 4.16 24.33
CA ILE A 125 -6.05 3.33 23.51
C ILE A 125 -6.96 4.18 22.64
N ALA A 126 -7.53 5.27 23.17
CA ALA A 126 -8.40 6.15 22.37
C ALA A 126 -7.68 6.79 21.17
N LYS A 127 -6.35 6.97 21.26
CA LYS A 127 -5.50 7.51 20.19
C LYS A 127 -4.97 6.45 19.23
N LEU A 128 -4.64 5.27 19.75
CA LEU A 128 -3.95 4.19 19.03
C LEU A 128 -4.88 3.02 18.69
N HIS A 129 -6.19 3.22 18.74
CA HIS A 129 -7.15 2.18 18.38
C HIS A 129 -7.02 1.79 16.90
N PRO A 130 -7.09 0.48 16.55
CA PRO A 130 -7.03 0.01 15.16
C PRO A 130 -8.02 0.74 14.23
N ASP A 131 -9.24 0.96 14.70
CA ASP A 131 -10.30 1.66 13.95
C ASP A 131 -9.97 3.13 13.61
N LYS A 132 -8.96 3.71 14.26
CA LYS A 132 -8.50 5.09 14.04
C LYS A 132 -7.12 5.16 13.38
N GLY A 133 -6.64 4.04 12.81
CA GLY A 133 -5.34 3.94 12.16
C GLY A 133 -4.19 3.51 13.09
N GLY A 134 -4.49 3.01 14.29
CA GLY A 134 -3.52 2.36 15.15
C GLY A 134 -3.25 0.90 14.76
N SER A 135 -2.37 0.21 15.50
CA SER A 135 -2.08 -1.21 15.26
C SER A 135 -2.59 -2.10 16.40
N ASP A 136 -3.10 -3.29 16.05
CA ASP A 136 -3.50 -4.32 17.03
C ASP A 136 -2.36 -4.66 18.00
N TYR A 137 -1.13 -4.67 17.48
CA TYR A 137 0.07 -4.88 18.27
C TYR A 137 0.26 -3.82 19.37
N MET A 138 0.11 -2.52 19.04
CA MET A 138 0.23 -1.46 20.05
C MET A 138 -0.90 -1.51 21.08
N ALA A 139 -2.12 -1.84 20.66
CA ALA A 139 -3.24 -2.02 21.58
C ALA A 139 -2.97 -3.17 22.57
N GLY A 140 -2.45 -4.30 22.08
CA GLY A 140 -2.01 -5.42 22.91
C GLY A 140 -0.89 -5.04 23.88
N LEU A 141 0.12 -4.30 23.42
CA LEU A 141 1.23 -3.82 24.24
C LEU A 141 0.76 -2.90 25.38
N LEU A 142 -0.19 -2.01 25.10
CA LEU A 142 -0.80 -1.12 26.10
C LEU A 142 -1.60 -1.90 27.16
N ASN A 143 -2.33 -2.93 26.74
CA ASN A 143 -3.06 -3.82 27.66
C ASN A 143 -2.09 -4.55 28.59
N GLN A 144 -1.02 -5.12 28.02
CA GLN A 144 -0.01 -5.83 28.80
C GLN A 144 0.68 -4.90 29.82
N ALA A 145 1.00 -3.66 29.43
CA ALA A 145 1.57 -2.68 30.34
C ALA A 145 0.62 -2.32 31.51
N ARG A 146 -0.66 -2.11 31.23
CA ARG A 146 -1.67 -1.86 32.27
C ARG A 146 -1.75 -3.02 33.26
N ASP A 147 -1.76 -4.25 32.76
CA ASP A 147 -1.90 -5.46 33.58
C ASP A 147 -0.67 -5.66 34.46
N THR A 148 0.55 -5.41 33.94
CA THR A 148 1.79 -5.44 34.72
C THR A 148 1.87 -4.37 35.81
N MET A 149 1.24 -3.21 35.62
CA MET A 149 1.23 -2.14 36.64
C MET A 149 0.20 -2.41 37.76
N ASN A 150 -0.83 -3.21 37.49
CA ASN A 150 -1.91 -3.51 38.42
C ASN A 150 -1.80 -4.90 39.09
N GLY A 151 -0.90 -5.77 38.59
CA GLY A 151 -0.57 -7.07 39.15
C GLY A 151 0.61 -7.00 40.11
#